data_AF-A0A5S9XW01-F1
#
_entry.id   AF-A0A5S9XW01-F1
#
_cell.length_a   1.000
_cell.length_b   1.000
_cell.length_c   1.000
_cell.angle_alpha   90.00
_cell.angle_beta   90.00
_cell.angle_gamma   90.00
#
_symmetry.space_group_name_H-M   'P 1'
#
loop_
_entity.id
_entity.type
_entity.pdbx_description
1 polymer ?
#
loop_
_entity_poly.entity_id
_entity_poly.type
_entity_poly.pdbx_seq_one_letter_code
_entity_poly.pdbx_strand_id
1 'polypeptide(L)'
;MSVTFMVFFFGGLCEARGVNVDLINDIGPNVQLGLHCKSKNKDLGSQSLVSHQHWGFRASLDRDLTCGDHCVWTIRPSGPCRLTGREKCFPWNNKY
;
A
#
# COMPACT_ATOMS: atom_id res chain seq x y z
N MET A 1 38.99 36.73 -0.71
CA MET A 1 38.25 36.16 -1.86
C MET A 1 38.03 34.69 -1.55
N SER A 2 36.79 34.31 -1.24
CA SER A 2 36.45 32.93 -0.85
C SER A 2 35.74 32.27 -2.02
N VAL A 3 36.25 31.12 -2.45
CA VAL A 3 35.67 30.33 -3.55
C VAL A 3 34.74 29.31 -2.91
N THR A 4 33.43 29.53 -3.00
CA THR A 4 32.43 28.57 -2.53
C THR A 4 32.15 27.55 -3.63
N PHE A 5 32.53 26.29 -3.40
CA PHE A 5 32.14 25.16 -4.25
C PHE A 5 30.67 24.82 -4.02
N MET A 6 29.80 25.29 -4.92
CA MET A 6 28.44 24.75 -5.04
C MET A 6 28.54 23.38 -5.70
N VAL A 7 28.47 22.31 -4.92
CA VAL A 7 28.20 20.98 -5.47
C VAL A 7 26.76 21.00 -5.94
N PHE A 8 26.55 21.02 -7.25
CA PHE A 8 25.25 20.72 -7.83
C PHE A 8 24.94 19.26 -7.45
N PHE A 9 24.11 19.07 -6.43
CA PHE A 9 23.35 17.84 -6.31
C PHE A 9 22.55 17.75 -7.62
N PHE A 10 22.94 16.86 -8.52
CA PHE A 10 21.97 16.22 -9.40
C PHE A 10 21.04 15.40 -8.50
N GLY A 11 20.24 16.10 -7.70
CA GLY A 11 19.04 15.56 -7.10
C GLY A 11 18.12 15.30 -8.26
N GLY A 12 18.23 14.12 -8.86
CA GLY A 12 17.10 13.56 -9.58
C GLY A 12 15.94 13.61 -8.59
N LEU A 13 14.98 14.52 -8.81
CA LEU A 13 13.72 14.48 -8.09
C LEU A 13 13.19 13.06 -8.31
N CYS A 14 13.25 12.24 -7.26
CA CYS A 14 12.42 11.05 -7.20
C CYS A 14 10.98 11.58 -7.12
N GLU A 15 10.35 11.84 -8.27
CA GLU A 15 8.91 12.00 -8.35
C GLU A 15 8.32 10.65 -7.95
N ALA A 16 8.08 10.49 -6.65
CA ALA A 16 7.30 9.38 -6.15
C ALA A 16 5.88 9.54 -6.71
N ARG A 17 5.62 8.93 -7.88
CA ARG A 17 4.27 8.84 -8.42
C ARG A 17 3.42 8.07 -7.41
N GLY A 18 2.43 8.75 -6.84
CA GLY A 18 1.55 8.13 -5.85
C GLY A 18 0.62 7.12 -6.51
N VAL A 19 0.61 5.89 -5.99
CA VAL A 19 -0.27 4.79 -6.36
C VAL A 19 -1.51 4.82 -5.46
N ASN A 20 -2.69 4.65 -6.04
CA ASN A 20 -3.92 4.48 -5.26
C ASN A 20 -4.00 3.02 -4.80
N VAL A 21 -4.17 2.80 -3.50
CA VAL A 21 -4.29 1.48 -2.90
C VAL A 21 -5.70 1.34 -2.33
N ASP A 22 -6.45 0.34 -2.78
CA ASP A 22 -7.75 -0.04 -2.22
C ASP A 22 -7.65 -1.38 -1.49
N LEU A 23 -8.19 -1.44 -0.28
CA LEU A 23 -8.26 -2.62 0.57
C LEU A 23 -9.72 -3.02 0.75
N ILE A 24 -10.07 -4.25 0.42
CA ILE A 24 -11.42 -4.80 0.53
C ILE A 24 -11.44 -5.90 1.61
N ASN A 25 -12.42 -5.85 2.51
CA ASN A 25 -12.63 -6.94 3.46
C ASN A 25 -13.50 -8.05 2.83
N ASP A 26 -12.86 -9.19 2.53
CA ASP A 26 -13.45 -10.40 1.93
C ASP A 26 -13.20 -11.62 2.86
N ILE A 27 -13.13 -11.38 4.18
CA ILE A 27 -12.89 -12.46 5.15
C ILE A 27 -14.14 -13.32 5.31
N GLY A 28 -15.33 -12.72 5.25
CA GLY A 28 -16.58 -13.44 5.37
C GLY A 28 -17.72 -12.56 5.83
N PRO A 29 -18.95 -13.10 5.88
CA PRO A 29 -20.12 -12.37 6.35
C PRO A 29 -19.95 -11.99 7.82
N ASN A 30 -20.33 -10.77 8.18
CA ASN A 30 -20.29 -10.23 9.55
C ASN A 30 -18.91 -10.19 10.23
N VAL A 31 -17.82 -10.39 9.49
CA VAL A 31 -16.47 -10.21 10.03
C VAL A 31 -16.04 -8.76 9.83
N GLN A 32 -15.70 -8.08 10.92
CA GLN A 32 -15.11 -6.74 10.89
C GLN A 32 -13.57 -6.86 10.90
N LEU A 33 -12.93 -6.28 9.89
CA LEU A 33 -11.48 -6.20 9.77
C LEU A 33 -10.99 -4.89 10.39
N GLY A 34 -10.24 -4.99 11.48
CA GLY A 34 -9.42 -3.88 12.01
C GLY A 34 -8.03 -3.89 11.36
N LEU A 35 -7.62 -2.76 10.80
CA LEU A 35 -6.31 -2.60 10.17
C LEU A 35 -5.65 -1.29 10.58
N HIS A 36 -4.34 -1.31 10.84
CA HIS A 36 -3.54 -0.11 11.07
C HIS A 36 -2.64 0.11 9.86
N CYS A 37 -2.78 1.25 9.19
CA CYS A 37 -2.10 1.52 7.94
C CYS A 37 -0.97 2.53 8.11
N LYS A 38 0.17 2.23 7.50
CA LYS A 38 1.32 3.11 7.45
C LYS A 38 2.00 3.00 6.09
N SER A 39 2.36 4.13 5.49
CA SER A 39 3.08 4.20 4.22
C SER A 39 4.36 5.01 4.40
N LYS A 40 5.52 4.36 4.23
CA LYS A 40 6.83 4.94 4.55
C LYS A 40 6.82 5.55 5.97
N ASN A 41 7.03 6.86 6.08
CA ASN A 41 7.05 7.60 7.35
C ASN A 41 5.69 8.18 7.74
N LYS A 42 4.65 7.99 6.91
CA LYS A 42 3.31 8.51 7.14
C LYS A 42 2.43 7.43 7.76
N ASP A 43 2.05 7.65 9.02
CA ASP A 43 0.96 6.91 9.66
C ASP A 43 -0.38 7.37 9.07
N LEU A 44 -1.20 6.42 8.64
CA LEU A 44 -2.52 6.63 8.05
C LEU A 44 -3.65 6.30 9.04
N GLY A 45 -3.28 5.86 10.25
CA GLY A 45 -4.18 5.54 11.33
C GLY A 45 -4.80 4.15 11.23
N SER A 46 -5.70 3.88 12.17
CA SER A 46 -6.46 2.65 12.24
C SER A 46 -7.79 2.79 11.52
N GLN A 47 -8.17 1.76 10.78
CA GLN A 47 -9.42 1.66 10.03
C GLN A 47 -10.18 0.42 10.47
N SER A 48 -11.50 0.47 10.38
CA SER A 48 -12.38 -0.64 10.67
C SER A 48 -13.32 -0.85 9.49
N LEU A 49 -13.21 -2.01 8.86
CA LEU A 49 -13.95 -2.37 7.66
C LEU A 49 -14.93 -3.49 7.99
N VAL A 50 -16.23 -3.23 7.87
CA VAL A 50 -17.21 -4.34 7.90
C VAL A 50 -17.06 -5.21 6.65
N SER A 51 -17.72 -6.37 6.66
CA SER A 51 -17.74 -7.29 5.51
C SER A 51 -18.09 -6.56 4.21
N HIS A 52 -17.31 -6.79 3.14
CA HIS A 52 -17.40 -6.16 1.82
C HIS A 52 -17.14 -4.64 1.78
N GLN A 53 -16.78 -4.01 2.90
CA GLN A 53 -16.36 -2.60 2.90
C GLN A 53 -14.93 -2.49 2.38
N HIS A 54 -14.63 -1.35 1.75
CA HIS A 54 -13.28 -1.01 1.32
C HIS A 54 -12.79 0.32 1.90
N TRP A 55 -11.47 0.47 1.96
CA TRP A 55 -10.80 1.72 2.27
C TRP A 55 -9.61 1.95 1.33
N GLY A 56 -9.52 3.18 0.82
CA GLY A 56 -8.55 3.57 -0.18
C GLY A 56 -7.60 4.67 0.33
N PHE A 57 -6.33 4.60 -0.07
CA PHE A 57 -5.35 5.65 0.22
C PHE A 57 -4.32 5.80 -0.89
N ARG A 58 -3.75 7.00 -1.02
CA ARG A 58 -2.65 7.26 -1.95
C ARG A 58 -1.31 6.97 -1.26
N ALA A 59 -0.60 5.98 -1.76
CA ALA A 59 0.71 5.56 -1.28
C ALA A 59 1.81 6.03 -2.22
N SER A 60 2.90 6.56 -1.68
CA SER A 60 4.12 6.80 -2.48
C SER A 60 4.90 5.49 -2.61
N LEU A 61 4.39 4.54 -3.40
CA LEU A 61 5.13 3.32 -3.73
C LEU A 61 6.20 3.68 -4.76
N ASP A 62 7.37 3.04 -4.65
CA ASP A 62 8.26 2.99 -5.82
C ASP A 62 7.51 2.24 -6.92
N ARG A 63 7.71 2.56 -8.21
CA ARG A 63 6.88 2.02 -9.31
C ARG A 63 6.96 0.49 -9.34
N ASP A 64 6.08 -0.18 -8.61
CA ASP A 64 5.83 -1.59 -8.81
C ASP A 64 5.09 -1.70 -10.14
N LEU A 65 5.81 -2.13 -11.18
CA LEU A 65 5.32 -2.33 -12.55
C LEU A 65 4.01 -3.14 -12.58
N THR A 66 3.73 -3.92 -11.54
CA THR A 66 2.53 -4.74 -11.44
C THR A 66 1.26 -4.00 -10.98
N CYS A 67 1.36 -2.85 -10.32
CA CYS A 67 0.20 -2.06 -9.90
C CYS A 67 -0.09 -0.83 -10.76
N GLY A 68 0.89 -0.32 -11.52
CA GLY A 68 0.73 0.95 -12.22
C GLY A 68 0.30 2.07 -11.27
N ASP A 69 -0.82 2.74 -11.57
CA ASP A 69 -1.38 3.82 -10.74
C ASP A 69 -2.45 3.34 -9.73
N HIS A 70 -2.87 2.06 -9.77
CA HIS A 70 -3.97 1.54 -8.95
C HIS A 70 -3.75 0.09 -8.46
N CYS A 71 -3.46 -0.08 -7.18
CA CYS A 71 -3.37 -1.37 -6.50
C CYS A 71 -4.70 -1.72 -5.79
N VAL A 72 -5.34 -2.82 -6.16
CA VAL A 72 -6.47 -3.38 -5.42
C VAL A 72 -6.03 -4.62 -4.65
N TRP A 73 -6.40 -4.67 -3.38
CA TRP A 73 -6.14 -5.78 -2.47
C TRP A 73 -7.44 -6.25 -1.84
N THR A 74 -7.56 -7.56 -1.69
CA THR A 74 -8.61 -8.20 -0.92
C THR A 74 -8.01 -8.93 0.28
N ILE A 75 -8.63 -8.82 1.44
CA ILE A 75 -8.22 -9.50 2.66
C ILE A 75 -9.16 -10.68 2.86
N ARG A 76 -8.64 -11.90 2.72
CA ARG A 76 -9.39 -13.16 2.80
C ARG A 76 -8.99 -13.98 4.03
N PRO A 77 -9.74 -15.04 4.38
CA PRO A 77 -9.36 -15.94 5.47
C PRO A 77 -7.98 -16.58 5.27
N SER A 78 -7.59 -16.81 4.02
CA SER A 78 -6.30 -17.42 3.68
C SER A 78 -5.12 -16.45 3.69
N GLY A 79 -5.37 -15.15 3.53
CA GLY A 79 -4.31 -14.15 3.40
C GLY A 79 -4.77 -12.91 2.64
N PRO A 80 -3.98 -11.83 2.64
CA PRO A 80 -4.13 -10.74 1.69
C PRO A 80 -3.80 -11.22 0.27
N CYS A 81 -4.62 -10.84 -0.69
CA CYS A 81 -4.42 -11.08 -2.12
C CYS A 81 -4.40 -9.77 -2.87
N ARG A 82 -3.35 -9.55 -3.66
CA ARG A 82 -3.29 -8.44 -4.62
C ARG A 82 -4.02 -8.84 -5.89
N LEU A 83 -5.02 -8.07 -6.28
CA LEU A 83 -5.83 -8.30 -7.47
C LEU A 83 -5.29 -7.59 -8.71
N THR A 84 -4.53 -6.50 -8.55
CA THR A 84 -3.94 -5.80 -9.70
C THR A 84 -2.84 -6.64 -10.36
N GLY A 85 -2.92 -6.78 -11.70
CA GLY A 85 -2.02 -7.59 -12.49
C GLY A 85 -2.40 -9.08 -12.44
N ARG A 86 -1.44 -9.95 -12.17
CA ARG A 86 -1.72 -11.35 -11.85
C ARG A 86 -2.04 -11.47 -10.36
N GLU A 87 -3.17 -12.09 -10.03
CA GLU A 87 -3.55 -12.31 -8.63
C GLU A 87 -2.42 -12.99 -7.89
N LYS A 88 -2.00 -12.39 -6.77
CA LYS A 88 -0.97 -12.94 -5.90
C LYS A 88 -1.43 -12.84 -4.46
N CYS A 89 -1.59 -14.00 -3.84
CA CYS A 89 -1.95 -14.12 -2.43
C CYS A 89 -0.71 -14.37 -1.58
N PHE A 90 -0.72 -13.81 -0.38
CA PHE A 90 0.32 -13.98 0.63
C PHE A 90 -0.35 -14.64 1.83
N PRO A 91 -0.16 -15.96 2.02
CA PRO A 91 -0.77 -16.66 3.13
C PRO A 91 -0.42 -16.00 4.47
N TRP A 92 -1.35 -16.01 5.41
CA TRP A 92 -1.02 -15.66 6.79
C TRP A 92 0.11 -16.57 7.27
N ASN A 93 1.06 -16.02 8.04
CA ASN A 93 2.08 -16.85 8.69
C ASN A 93 1.38 -17.76 9.71
N ASN A 94 1.09 -19.00 9.33
CA ASN A 94 0.70 -20.05 10.27
C ASN A 94 1.92 -20.35 11.16
N LYS A 95 2.02 -19.66 12.29
CA LYS A 95 2.96 -19.99 13.38
C LYS A 95 2.34 -20.97 14.39
N TYR A 96 1.52 -21.90 13.92
CA TYR A 96 0.94 -22.96 14.74
C TYR A 96 1.12 -24.30 14.04
#